data_AF-A0A3S0BM10-F1
#
_entry.id   AF-A0A3S0BM10-F1
#
_cell.length_a   1.000
_cell.length_b   1.000
_cell.length_c   1.000
_cell.angle_alpha   90.00
_cell.angle_beta   90.00
_cell.angle_gamma   90.00
#
_symmetry.space_group_name_H-M   'P 1'
#
loop_
_entity.id
_entity.type
_entity.pdbx_description
1 polymer ?
#
loop_
_entity_poly.entity_id
_entity_poly.type
_entity_poly.pdbx_seq_one_letter_code
_entity_poly.pdbx_strand_id
1 'polypeptide(L)'
;MKSNTLGKLYLIPITISNPGETTVVPEDVLPQTIKRTIDFVDYYIVENEKTARKFIKSIHPEKKQTDLKISVLNKHTDFAEHNEFIQPLLRGENIGLMSESGCPGVAD
;
A
#
# COMPACT_ATOMS: atom_id res chain seq x y z
N MET A 1 -27.21 10.74 -13.19
CA MET A 1 -26.87 9.90 -12.03
C MET A 1 -25.37 9.70 -12.02
N LYS A 2 -24.63 10.22 -11.04
CA LYS A 2 -23.21 9.86 -10.89
C LYS A 2 -23.18 8.37 -10.54
N SER A 3 -22.53 7.55 -11.36
CA SER A 3 -22.19 6.18 -11.01
C SER A 3 -21.55 6.21 -9.62
N ASN A 4 -22.18 5.57 -8.64
CA ASN A 4 -21.63 5.44 -7.29
C ASN A 4 -20.55 4.36 -7.34
N THR A 5 -19.46 4.67 -8.03
CA THR A 5 -18.36 3.74 -8.26
C THR A 5 -17.49 3.70 -7.01
N LEU A 6 -17.49 2.54 -6.35
CA LEU A 6 -16.58 2.27 -5.24
C LEU A 6 -15.13 2.28 -5.73
N GLY A 7 -14.23 2.67 -4.84
CA GLY A 7 -12.80 2.54 -5.04
C GLY A 7 -12.39 1.06 -5.03
N LYS A 8 -11.18 0.80 -5.53
CA LYS A 8 -10.61 -0.55 -5.55
C LYS A 8 -9.55 -0.69 -4.46
N LEU A 9 -9.58 -1.83 -3.79
CA LEU A 9 -8.52 -2.27 -2.88
C LEU A 9 -7.47 -3.03 -3.70
N TYR A 10 -6.25 -2.53 -3.69
CA TYR A 10 -5.10 -3.15 -4.36
C TYR A 10 -4.21 -3.82 -3.31
N LEU A 11 -4.03 -5.12 -3.45
CA LEU A 11 -3.04 -5.88 -2.68
C LEU A 11 -1.68 -5.65 -3.34
N ILE A 12 -0.80 -4.90 -2.68
CA ILE A 12 0.51 -4.54 -3.22
C ILE A 12 1.54 -5.43 -2.55
N PRO A 13 2.12 -6.42 -3.26
CA PRO A 13 3.16 -7.23 -2.70
C PRO A 13 4.44 -6.42 -2.57
N ILE A 14 5.17 -6.69 -1.50
CA ILE A 14 6.46 -6.09 -1.21
C ILE A 14 7.54 -7.17 -1.23
N THR A 15 8.74 -6.78 -1.64
CA THR A 15 9.87 -7.70 -1.74
C THR A 15 10.24 -8.24 -0.38
N ILE A 16 10.44 -9.56 -0.27
CA ILE A 16 11.01 -10.21 0.91
C ILE A 16 12.52 -10.00 0.83
N SER A 17 13.00 -8.84 1.24
CA SER A 17 14.44 -8.54 1.32
C SER A 17 14.83 -8.49 2.78
N ASN A 18 15.88 -9.22 3.17
CA ASN A 18 16.45 -9.04 4.51
C ASN A 18 16.93 -7.59 4.66
N PRO A 19 16.74 -6.93 5.83
CA PRO A 19 17.35 -5.64 6.11
C PRO A 19 18.88 -5.73 5.92
N GLY A 20 19.41 -5.16 4.83
CA GLY A 20 20.84 -5.17 4.50
C GLY A 20 21.20 -5.86 3.18
N GLU A 21 20.33 -6.68 2.60
CA GLU A 21 20.53 -7.26 1.27
C GLU A 21 20.09 -6.26 0.19
N THR A 22 21.06 -5.47 -0.27
CA THR A 22 20.89 -4.40 -1.27
C THR A 22 21.00 -4.92 -2.71
N THR A 23 20.59 -6.18 -2.96
CA THR A 23 20.85 -6.86 -4.24
C THR A 23 19.61 -7.05 -5.11
N VAL A 24 18.40 -6.88 -4.59
CA VAL A 24 17.18 -7.02 -5.39
C VAL A 24 16.75 -5.66 -5.91
N VAL A 25 16.99 -5.42 -7.20
CA VAL A 25 16.39 -4.28 -7.90
C VAL A 25 14.90 -4.57 -8.05
N PRO A 26 14.00 -3.75 -7.48
CA PRO A 26 12.57 -4.07 -7.50
C PRO A 26 12.01 -4.23 -8.92
N GLU A 27 12.60 -3.55 -9.90
CA GLU A 27 12.22 -3.61 -11.32
C GLU A 27 12.45 -5.00 -11.95
N ASP A 28 13.38 -5.78 -11.41
CA ASP A 28 13.70 -7.13 -11.90
C ASP A 28 12.71 -8.19 -11.39
N VAL A 29 12.01 -7.92 -10.29
CA VAL A 29 11.17 -8.91 -9.59
C VAL A 29 9.71 -8.49 -9.45
N LEU A 30 9.40 -7.21 -9.60
CA LEU A 30 8.05 -6.68 -9.49
C LEU A 30 7.46 -6.37 -10.88
N PRO A 31 6.22 -6.79 -11.14
CA PRO A 31 5.52 -6.40 -12.35
C PRO A 31 5.40 -4.87 -12.49
N GLN A 32 5.50 -4.36 -13.72
CA GLN A 32 5.27 -2.94 -14.03
C GLN A 32 3.90 -2.43 -13.56
N THR A 33 2.94 -3.34 -13.33
CA THR A 33 1.63 -3.01 -12.76
C THR A 33 1.73 -2.44 -11.35
N ILE A 34 2.74 -2.79 -10.54
CA ILE A 34 2.90 -2.24 -9.20
C ILE A 34 3.23 -0.76 -9.23
N LYS A 35 4.17 -0.36 -10.09
CA LYS A 35 4.49 1.07 -10.27
C LYS A 35 3.26 1.86 -10.71
N ARG A 36 2.47 1.32 -11.63
CA ARG A 36 1.20 1.93 -12.07
C ARG A 36 0.22 2.03 -10.90
N THR A 37 0.07 0.99 -10.09
CA THR A 37 -0.80 1.03 -8.90
C THR A 37 -0.36 2.13 -7.93
N ILE A 38 0.93 2.19 -7.61
CA ILE A 38 1.48 3.22 -6.70
C ILE A 38 1.27 4.63 -7.26
N ASP A 39 1.33 4.80 -8.59
CA ASP A 39 1.13 6.09 -9.27
C ASP A 39 -0.26 6.69 -8.98
N PHE A 40 -1.34 5.90 -9.07
CA PHE A 40 -2.71 6.39 -8.87
C PHE A 40 -3.31 6.12 -7.48
N VAL A 41 -2.58 5.47 -6.57
CA VAL A 41 -3.03 5.22 -5.19
C VAL A 41 -2.33 6.19 -4.24
N ASP A 42 -3.13 6.91 -3.44
CA ASP A 42 -2.66 7.86 -2.42
C ASP A 42 -3.01 7.42 -0.98
N TYR A 43 -4.01 6.56 -0.83
CA TYR A 43 -4.41 5.98 0.46
C TYR A 43 -3.79 4.61 0.63
N TYR A 44 -3.13 4.39 1.76
CA TYR A 44 -2.48 3.12 2.07
C TYR A 44 -2.88 2.60 3.43
N ILE A 45 -3.15 1.31 3.52
CA ILE A 45 -3.25 0.56 4.77
C ILE A 45 -1.97 -0.27 4.86
N VAL A 46 -1.22 -0.12 5.95
CA VAL A 46 0.11 -0.72 6.08
C VAL A 46 0.36 -1.23 7.48
N GLU A 47 1.16 -2.28 7.64
CA GLU A 47 1.60 -2.74 8.97
C GLU A 47 2.66 -1.81 9.58
N ASN A 48 3.53 -1.26 8.75
CA ASN A 48 4.60 -0.37 9.15
C ASN A 48 4.75 0.81 8.18
N GLU A 49 4.46 2.01 8.67
CA GLU A 49 4.54 3.23 7.86
C GLU A 49 5.93 3.48 7.27
N LYS A 50 6.99 3.30 8.08
CA LYS A 50 8.37 3.59 7.66
C LYS A 50 8.81 2.66 6.53
N THR A 51 8.50 1.37 6.65
CA THR A 51 8.83 0.36 5.63
C THR A 51 8.03 0.59 4.35
N ALA A 52 6.73 0.87 4.46
CA ALA A 52 5.88 1.15 3.31
C ALA A 52 6.32 2.39 2.53
N ARG A 53 6.62 3.50 3.23
CA ARG A 53 7.14 4.73 2.60
C ARG A 53 8.46 4.49 1.87
N LYS A 54 9.37 3.73 2.48
CA LYS A 54 10.66 3.37 1.85
C LYS A 54 10.43 2.57 0.57
N PHE A 55 9.52 1.59 0.59
CA PHE A 55 9.18 0.80 -0.59
C PHE A 55 8.53 1.65 -1.69
N ILE A 56 7.51 2.46 -1.36
CA ILE A 56 6.86 3.35 -2.32
C ILE A 56 7.88 4.26 -3.00
N LYS A 57 8.80 4.83 -2.21
CA LYS A 57 9.88 5.68 -2.75
C LYS A 57 10.88 4.92 -3.60
N SER A 58 11.18 3.64 -3.31
CA SER A 58 12.07 2.85 -4.16
C SER A 58 11.43 2.46 -5.49
N ILE A 59 10.11 2.25 -5.55
CA ILE A 59 9.41 1.94 -6.81
C ILE A 59 9.07 3.21 -7.61
N HIS A 60 8.67 4.28 -6.92
CA HIS A 60 8.23 5.53 -7.52
C HIS A 60 8.85 6.75 -6.82
N PRO A 61 10.13 7.07 -7.11
CA PRO A 61 10.85 8.17 -6.44
C PRO A 61 10.17 9.54 -6.55
N GLU A 62 9.46 9.80 -7.64
CA GLU A 62 8.72 11.05 -7.89
C GLU A 62 7.44 11.20 -7.05
N LYS A 63 6.97 10.11 -6.40
CA LYS A 63 5.75 10.15 -5.58
C LYS A 63 6.05 10.89 -4.28
N LYS A 64 5.39 12.03 -4.09
CA LYS A 64 5.55 12.86 -2.88
C LYS A 64 5.08 12.10 -1.64
N GLN A 65 6.02 11.81 -0.76
CA GLN A 65 5.75 11.07 0.48
C GLN A 65 4.78 11.82 1.40
N THR A 66 4.85 13.15 1.44
CA THR A 66 3.97 14.00 2.26
C THR A 66 2.50 13.88 1.90
N ASP A 67 2.20 13.48 0.66
CA ASP A 67 0.84 13.46 0.13
C ASP A 67 0.16 12.10 0.38
N LEU A 68 0.94 11.09 0.78
CA LEU A 68 0.45 9.75 1.10
C LEU A 68 -0.34 9.76 2.41
N LYS A 69 -1.55 9.24 2.36
CA LYS A 69 -2.44 9.06 3.51
C LYS A 69 -2.32 7.63 3.99
N ILE A 70 -1.62 7.43 5.10
CA ILE A 70 -1.27 6.10 5.60
C ILE A 70 -2.03 5.80 6.88
N SER A 71 -2.77 4.71 6.87
CA SER A 71 -3.41 4.09 8.03
C SER A 71 -2.58 2.90 8.46
N VAL A 72 -2.14 2.88 9.72
CA VAL A 72 -1.33 1.78 10.26
C VAL A 72 -2.23 0.71 10.86
N LEU A 73 -2.25 -0.47 10.26
CA LEU A 73 -2.96 -1.65 10.74
C LEU A 73 -2.03 -2.47 11.64
N ASN A 74 -2.38 -2.63 12.91
CA ASN A 74 -1.61 -3.42 13.86
C ASN A 74 -2.53 -4.23 14.77
N LYS A 75 -1.95 -5.13 15.59
CA LYS A 75 -2.69 -6.00 16.52
C LYS A 75 -3.53 -5.28 17.59
N HIS A 76 -3.35 -3.97 17.74
CA HIS A 76 -4.09 -3.11 18.66
C HIS A 76 -5.12 -2.25 17.93
N THR A 77 -5.22 -2.34 16.60
CA THR A 77 -6.23 -1.66 15.82
C THR A 77 -7.60 -2.24 16.16
N ASP A 78 -8.52 -1.38 16.58
CA ASP A 78 -9.88 -1.79 16.90
C ASP A 78 -10.66 -2.08 15.60
N PHE A 79 -11.61 -3.01 15.66
CA PHE A 79 -12.54 -3.26 14.56
C PHE A 79 -13.28 -1.98 14.12
N ALA A 80 -13.48 -1.04 15.04
CA ALA A 80 -14.05 0.27 14.72
C ALA A 80 -13.15 1.07 13.74
N GLU A 81 -11.82 0.98 13.88
CA GLU A 81 -10.87 1.70 13.03
C GLU A 81 -10.78 1.10 11.62
N HIS A 82 -11.07 -0.20 11.45
CA HIS A 82 -11.16 -0.82 10.12
C HIS A 82 -12.19 -0.13 9.22
N ASN A 83 -13.33 0.27 9.80
CA ASN A 83 -14.37 0.98 9.06
C ASN A 83 -13.89 2.37 8.61
N GLU A 84 -13.05 3.03 9.40
CA GLU A 84 -12.45 4.31 9.04
C GLU A 84 -11.45 4.15 7.88
N PHE A 85 -10.65 3.09 7.93
CA PHE A 85 -9.63 2.81 6.91
C PHE A 85 -10.23 2.59 5.52
N ILE A 86 -11.42 1.99 5.44
CA ILE A 86 -12.10 1.71 4.17
C ILE A 86 -13.00 2.86 3.67
N GLN A 87 -13.22 3.92 4.45
CA GLN A 87 -14.02 5.08 4.01
C GLN A 87 -13.57 5.69 2.67
N PRO A 88 -12.27 5.75 2.31
CA PRO A 88 -11.85 6.16 0.97
C PRO A 88 -12.45 5.28 -0.13
N LEU A 89 -12.52 3.95 0.03
CA LEU A 89 -13.14 3.04 -0.95
C LEU A 89 -14.62 3.39 -1.16
N LEU A 90 -15.34 3.68 -0.08
CA LEU A 90 -16.75 4.07 -0.15
C LEU A 90 -16.98 5.41 -0.88
N ARG A 91 -15.94 6.26 -0.93
CA ARG A 91 -15.95 7.55 -1.63
C ARG A 91 -15.44 7.46 -3.07
N GLY A 92 -15.05 6.27 -3.55
CA GLY A 92 -14.52 6.07 -4.90
C GLY A 92 -12.99 6.15 -5.00
N GLU A 93 -12.29 6.32 -3.88
CA GLU A 93 -10.82 6.43 -3.85
C GLU A 93 -10.18 5.06 -3.72
N ASN A 94 -9.11 4.83 -4.47
CA ASN A 94 -8.38 3.56 -4.40
C ASN A 94 -7.50 3.48 -3.14
N ILE A 95 -7.38 2.28 -2.58
CA ILE A 95 -6.52 2.01 -1.43
C ILE A 95 -5.49 0.93 -1.80
N GLY A 96 -4.25 1.13 -1.39
CA GLY A 96 -3.19 0.12 -1.42
C GLY A 96 -3.05 -0.54 -0.06
N LEU A 97 -3.17 -1.86 0.01
CA LEU A 97 -2.81 -2.63 1.20
C LEU A 97 -1.39 -3.18 1.04
N MET A 98 -0.54 -3.01 2.05
CA MET A 98 0.84 -3.51 2.07
C MET A 98 1.13 -4.20 3.42
N SER A 99 1.70 -5.39 3.39
CA SER A 99 2.22 -6.08 4.59
C SER A 99 3.60 -5.54 4.99
N GLU A 100 4.28 -6.15 5.96
CA GLU A 100 5.71 -5.92 6.27
C GLU A 100 6.67 -6.71 5.37
N SER A 101 6.24 -7.88 4.87
CA SER A 101 6.92 -8.61 3.80
C SER A 101 5.96 -9.45 2.95
N GLY A 102 6.31 -9.73 1.69
CA GLY A 102 5.54 -10.63 0.83
C GLY A 102 4.22 -10.05 0.32
N CYS A 103 3.23 -10.92 0.11
CA CYS A 103 1.91 -10.55 -0.39
C CYS A 103 0.93 -10.36 0.78
N PRO A 104 0.24 -9.20 0.88
CA PRO A 104 -0.75 -8.97 1.92
C PRO A 104 -1.95 -9.92 1.78
N GLY A 105 -2.54 -10.33 2.91
CA GLY A 105 -3.72 -11.20 2.98
C GLY A 105 -3.47 -12.68 2.64
N VAL A 106 -2.21 -13.10 2.54
CA VAL A 106 -1.82 -14.53 2.45
C VAL A 106 -1.69 -15.16 3.84
N ALA A 107 -1.26 -14.36 4.82
CA ALA A 107 -1.20 -14.72 6.23
C ALA A 107 -2.30 -13.96 6.99
N ASP A 108 -1.96 -13.41 8.16
CA ASP A 108 -2.86 -12.63 9.02
C ASP A 108 -3.47 -11.40 8.32
#